data_AF-A0A514Z854-F1
#
_entry.id   AF-A0A514Z854-F1
#
_cell.length_a   1.000
_cell.length_b   1.000
_cell.length_c   1.000
_cell.angle_alpha   90.00
_cell.angle_beta   90.00
_cell.angle_gamma   90.00
#
_symmetry.space_group_name_H-M   'P 1'
#
loop_
_entity.id
_entity.type
_entity.pdbx_description
1 polymer ?
#
loop_
_entity_poly.entity_id
_entity_poly.type
_entity_poly.pdbx_seq_one_letter_code
_entity_poly.pdbx_strand_id
1 'polypeptide(L)' 'MEGIIIERKLVNADDIAKFYSIKKKTAQNRIAEMKKDPRFISSDFFRMSGRVWFPAFDEFIRQRDEVKYK' A
#
# COMPACT_ATOMS: atom_id res chain seq x y z
N MET A 1 12.70 -27.21 -6.62
CA MET A 1 11.39 -26.53 -6.53
C MET A 1 11.67 -25.04 -6.67
N GLU A 2 11.63 -24.52 -7.89
CA GLU A 2 11.64 -23.08 -8.10
C GLU A 2 10.25 -22.58 -7.67
N GLY A 3 10.16 -22.07 -6.45
CA GLY A 3 8.96 -21.41 -5.97
C GLY A 3 8.66 -20.24 -6.91
N ILE A 4 7.41 -20.12 -7.33
CA ILE A 4 6.94 -19.01 -8.16
C ILE A 4 7.35 -17.72 -7.45
N ILE A 5 8.33 -17.00 -8.00
CA ILE A 5 8.71 -15.68 -7.51
C ILE A 5 7.58 -14.76 -7.94
N ILE A 6 6.62 -14.52 -7.04
CA ILE A 6 5.68 -13.43 -7.23
C ILE A 6 6.54 -12.17 -7.21
N GLU A 7 6.78 -11.56 -8.38
CA GLU A 7 7.43 -10.26 -8.46
C GLU A 7 6.74 -9.35 -7.44
N ARG A 8 7.50 -8.88 -6.44
CA ARG A 8 7.01 -7.95 -5.43
C ARG A 8 6.55 -6.71 -6.19
N LYS A 9 5.25 -6.64 -6.53
CA LYS A 9 4.63 -5.49 -7.20
C LYS A 9 4.63 -4.31 -6.23
N LEU A 10 5.78 -3.65 -6.20
CA LEU A 10 6.03 -2.41 -5.49
C LEU A 10 5.50 -1.29 -6.39
N VAL A 11 4.46 -0.63 -5.93
CA VAL A 11 3.79 0.45 -6.67
C VAL A 11 4.13 1.80 -6.07
N ASN A 12 4.15 2.84 -6.89
CA ASN A 12 4.31 4.21 -6.41
C ASN A 12 2.94 4.87 -6.17
N ALA A 13 2.95 6.12 -5.69
CA ALA A 13 1.72 6.87 -5.44
C ALA A 13 0.94 7.21 -6.72
N ASP A 14 1.59 7.34 -7.88
CA ASP A 14 0.94 7.60 -9.16
C ASP A 14 0.15 6.37 -9.64
N ASP A 15 0.74 5.17 -9.52
CA ASP A 15 0.10 3.91 -9.86
C ASP A 15 -1.12 3.64 -8.96
N ILE A 16 -0.98 3.89 -7.66
CA ILE A 16 -2.08 3.79 -6.69
C ILE A 16 -3.18 4.81 -7.02
N ALA A 17 -2.80 6.05 -7.33
CA ALA A 17 -3.74 7.10 -7.69
C ALA A 17 -4.57 6.72 -8.92
N LYS A 18 -3.91 6.17 -9.95
CA LYS A 18 -4.57 5.67 -11.14
C LYS A 18 -5.47 4.48 -10.85
N PHE A 19 -5.00 3.50 -10.07
CA PHE A 19 -5.76 2.29 -9.75
C PHE A 19 -7.06 2.58 -9.00
N TYR A 20 -6.99 3.38 -7.93
CA TYR A 20 -8.18 3.73 -7.13
C TYR A 20 -8.93 4.96 -7.66
N SER A 21 -8.54 5.53 -8.80
CA SER A 21 -9.11 6.78 -9.34
C SER A 21 -9.15 7.91 -8.31
N ILE A 22 -8.06 8.10 -7.56
CA ILE A 22 -7.90 9.15 -6.55
C ILE A 22 -6.79 10.13 -6.93
N LYS A 23 -6.74 11.28 -6.26
CA LYS A 23 -5.62 12.22 -6.43
C LYS A 23 -4.33 11.60 -5.90
N LYS A 24 -3.19 11.86 -6.57
CA LYS A 24 -1.84 11.48 -6.12
C LYS A 24 -1.57 11.86 -4.67
N LYS A 25 -1.96 13.07 -4.26
CA LYS A 25 -1.83 13.54 -2.87
C LYS A 25 -2.58 12.64 -1.88
N THR A 26 -3.78 12.18 -2.25
CA THR A 26 -4.55 11.23 -1.44
C THR A 26 -3.85 9.88 -1.34
N ALA A 27 -3.27 9.37 -2.43
CA ALA A 27 -2.47 8.16 -2.41
C ALA A 27 -1.23 8.29 -1.50
N GLN A 28 -0.50 9.41 -1.60
CA GLN A 28 0.65 9.71 -0.73
C GLN A 28 0.27 9.76 0.75
N ASN A 29 -0.84 10.43 1.07
CA ASN A 29 -1.36 10.49 2.44
C ASN A 29 -1.70 9.09 2.96
N ARG A 30 -2.38 8.26 2.15
CA ARG A 30 -2.72 6.87 2.51
C ARG A 30 -1.47 6.01 2.75
N ILE A 31 -0.43 6.16 1.93
CA ILE A 31 0.84 5.47 2.15
C ILE A 31 1.48 5.94 3.47
N ALA A 32 1.44 7.24 3.76
CA ALA A 32 1.96 7.78 5.01
C ALA A 32 1.14 7.33 6.24
N GLU A 33 -0.18 7.17 6.11
CA GLU A 33 -1.05 6.57 7.12
C GLU A 33 -0.66 5.11 7.37
N MET A 34 -0.52 4.29 6.31
CA MET A 34 -0.10 2.89 6.41
C MET A 34 1.26 2.72 7.11
N LYS A 35 2.22 3.63 6.84
CA LYS A 35 3.53 3.64 7.52
C LYS A 35 3.47 3.85 9.03
N LYS A 36 2.37 4.40 9.54
CA LYS A 36 2.16 4.64 10.97
C LYS A 36 1.38 3.49 11.63
N ASP A 37 0.86 2.55 10.84
CA ASP A 37 0.09 1.43 11.34
C ASP A 37 1.04 0.29 11.78
N PRO A 38 1.07 -0.10 13.07
CA PRO A 38 1.94 -1.16 13.57
C PRO A 38 1.74 -2.50 12.87
N ARG A 39 0.54 -2.76 12.30
CA ARG A 39 0.23 -3.99 11.57
C ARG A 39 0.97 -4.08 10.23
N PHE A 40 1.37 -2.94 9.68
CA PHE A 40 1.96 -2.83 8.34
C PHE A 40 3.40 -2.29 8.34
N ILE A 41 4.02 -2.08 9.51
CA ILE A 41 5.37 -1.49 9.67
C ILE A 41 6.54 -2.40 9.22
N SER A 42 6.27 -3.55 8.60
CA SER A 42 7.34 -4.42 8.11
C SER A 42 8.21 -3.74 7.06
N SER A 43 9.54 -3.83 7.22
CA SER A 43 10.55 -3.27 6.30
C SER A 43 10.45 -3.82 4.87
N ASP A 44 9.75 -4.95 4.69
CA ASP A 44 9.49 -5.53 3.38
C ASP A 44 8.37 -4.84 2.60
N PHE A 45 7.51 -4.06 3.26
CA PHE A 45 6.35 -3.43 2.64
C PHE A 45 6.65 -2.05 2.05
N PHE A 46 7.73 -1.40 2.48
CA PHE A 46 8.09 -0.07 2.03
C PHE A 46 9.52 -0.04 1.50
N ARG A 47 9.74 0.70 0.41
CA ARG A 47 11.08 1.07 -0.06
C ARG A 47 11.35 2.54 0.24
N MET A 48 12.64 2.89 0.38
CA MET A 48 13.09 4.27 0.53
C MET A 48 12.63 5.17 -0.63
N SER A 49 12.41 4.61 -1.82
CA SER A 49 11.86 5.31 -2.98
C SER A 49 10.38 5.73 -2.85
N GLY A 50 9.74 5.44 -1.71
CA GLY A 50 8.32 5.74 -1.49
C GLY A 50 7.37 4.75 -2.15
N ARG A 51 7.90 3.68 -2.75
CA ARG A 51 7.08 2.56 -3.25
C ARG A 51 6.61 1.68 -2.11
N VAL A 52 5.40 1.15 -2.25
CA VAL A 52 4.75 0.28 -1.27
C VAL A 52 4.38 -1.05 -1.93
N TRP A 53 4.43 -2.14 -1.17
CA TRP A 53 3.96 -3.43 -1.64
C TRP A 53 2.44 -3.40 -1.78
N PHE A 54 1.95 -3.52 -3.02
CA PHE A 54 0.54 -3.29 -3.35
C PHE A 54 -0.44 -4.18 -2.55
N PRO A 55 -0.22 -5.50 -2.39
CA PRO A 55 -1.12 -6.34 -1.61
C PRO A 55 -1.32 -5.87 -0.16
N ALA A 56 -0.24 -5.49 0.54
CA ALA A 56 -0.36 -4.95 1.88
C ALA A 56 -1.06 -3.57 1.90
N PHE A 57 -0.83 -2.74 0.87
CA PHE A 57 -1.53 -1.47 0.75
C PHE A 57 -3.04 -1.66 0.52
N ASP A 58 -3.43 -2.59 -0.36
CA ASP A 58 -4.84 -2.89 -0.64
C ASP A 58 -5.55 -3.44 0.61
N GLU A 59 -4.88 -4.34 1.35
CA GLU A 59 -5.39 -4.83 2.63
C GLU A 59 -5.56 -3.70 3.65
N PHE A 60 -4.58 -2.79 3.76
CA PHE A 60 -4.69 -1.61 4.61
C PHE A 60 -5.90 -0.74 4.25
N ILE A 61 -6.16 -0.50 2.95
CA ILE A 61 -7.32 0.27 2.50
C ILE A 61 -8.62 -0.43 2.86
N ARG A 62 -8.72 -1.76 2.63
CA ARG A 62 -9.90 -2.54 2.99
C ARG A 62 -10.19 -2.46 4.49
N GLN A 63 -9.18 -2.66 5.33
CA GLN A 63 -9.32 -2.57 6.79
C GLN A 63 -9.71 -1.15 7.24
N ARG A 64 -9.14 -0.11 6.62
CA ARG A 64 -9.50 1.28 6.90
C ARG A 64 -10.97 1.57 6.56
N ASP A 65 -11.44 1.11 5.40
CA ASP A 65 -12.82 1.35 4.97
C ASP A 65 -13.81 0.57 5.84
N GLU A 66 -13.50 -0.66 6.25
CA GLU A 66 -14.32 -1.44 7.21
C GLU A 66 -14.49 -0.73 8.57
N VAL A 67 -13.46 -0.02 9.05
CA VAL A 67 -13.55 0.77 10.30
C VAL A 67 -14.46 2.00 10.14
N LYS A 68 -14.60 2.55 8.93
CA LYS A 68 -15.40 3.76 8.67
C LYS A 68 -16.90 3.50 8.62
N TYR A 69 -17.32 2.24 8.42
CA TYR A 69 -18.72 1.82 8.35
C TYR A 69 -19.19 1.04 9.60
N LYS A 70 -18.41 1.06 10.68
CA LYS A 70 -18.83 0.68 12.04
C LYS A 70 -19.11 1.93 12.87
#